data_AF-A0AAD1ZT06-F1
#
_entry.id   AF-A0AAD1ZT06-F1
#
_cell.length_a   1.000
_cell.length_b   1.000
_cell.length_c   1.000
_cell.angle_alpha   90.00
_cell.angle_beta   90.00
_cell.angle_gamma   90.00
#
_symmetry.space_group_name_H-M   'P 1'
#
loop_
_entity.id
_entity.type
_entity.pdbx_description
1 polymer ?
#
loop_
_entity_poly.entity_id
_entity_poly.type
_entity_poly.pdbx_seq_one_letter_code
_entity_poly.pdbx_strand_id
1 'polypeptide(L)'
;MATATAPSFEMADGPVLSVINKCLRALRKKQKCIIQMEESLAQGKTLNKEQEETLHSKSTVLAGIDELEKLRRPLMAALSQEFSLALEKLQNLETSIGEHPIEVNPAEETRNTEKKKQAEPAVK
;
A
#
# COMPACT_ATOMS: atom_id res chain seq x y z
N MET A 1 36.08 -7.44 -9.05
CA MET A 1 34.76 -8.09 -8.91
C MET A 1 33.84 -7.13 -8.17
N ALA A 2 33.03 -6.35 -8.89
CA ALA A 2 32.10 -5.41 -8.29
C ALA A 2 30.81 -6.16 -7.94
N THR A 3 30.55 -6.36 -6.65
CA THR A 3 29.27 -6.87 -6.17
C THR A 3 28.23 -5.76 -6.33
N ALA A 4 27.27 -5.99 -7.22
CA ALA A 4 26.11 -5.12 -7.38
C ALA A 4 25.37 -5.00 -6.05
N THR A 5 25.44 -3.84 -5.42
CA THR A 5 24.50 -3.41 -4.38
C THR A 5 23.14 -3.33 -5.05
N ALA A 6 22.29 -4.33 -4.78
CA ALA A 6 20.88 -4.27 -5.14
C ALA A 6 20.28 -3.01 -4.49
N PRO A 7 19.52 -2.19 -5.25
CA PRO A 7 18.81 -1.08 -4.65
C PRO A 7 17.83 -1.64 -3.63
N SER A 8 18.06 -1.35 -2.35
CA SER A 8 17.10 -1.60 -1.29
C SER A 8 15.83 -0.83 -1.63
N PHE A 9 14.80 -1.56 -2.08
CA PHE A 9 13.46 -1.09 -2.38
C PHE A 9 12.75 -0.68 -1.07
N GLU A 10 13.26 0.35 -0.41
CA GLU A 10 12.77 0.82 0.90
C GLU A 10 11.78 1.99 0.77
N MET A 11 11.39 2.40 -0.44
CA MET A 11 10.59 3.61 -0.65
C MET A 11 9.24 3.44 -1.37
N ALA A 12 8.76 2.22 -1.65
CA ALA A 12 7.42 2.03 -2.26
C ALA A 12 6.61 0.86 -1.68
N ASP A 13 7.04 0.30 -0.56
CA ASP A 13 6.24 -0.69 0.17
C ASP A 13 5.17 0.08 0.97
N GLY A 14 3.94 0.10 0.46
CA GLY A 14 2.79 0.70 1.14
C GLY A 14 2.61 0.22 2.58
N PRO A 15 1.72 0.84 3.38
CA PRO A 15 1.63 0.63 4.83
C PRO A 15 1.61 -0.84 5.28
N VAL A 16 0.92 -1.71 4.54
CA VAL A 16 0.84 -3.16 4.81
C VAL A 16 2.22 -3.83 4.73
N LEU A 17 2.97 -3.61 3.64
CA LEU A 17 4.28 -4.22 3.45
C LEU A 17 5.32 -3.64 4.41
N SER A 18 5.18 -2.36 4.78
CA SER A 18 6.01 -1.73 5.81
C SER A 18 5.90 -2.44 7.17
N VAL A 19 4.69 -2.85 7.58
CA VAL A 19 4.49 -3.62 8.82
C VAL A 19 5.17 -4.98 8.73
N ILE A 20 4.98 -5.72 7.63
CA ILE A 20 5.62 -7.02 7.42
C ILE A 20 7.15 -6.90 7.48
N ASN A 21 7.72 -5.88 6.85
CA ASN A 21 9.16 -5.58 6.90
C ASN A 21 9.65 -5.31 8.33
N LYS A 22 8.93 -4.49 9.09
CA LYS A 22 9.27 -4.19 10.49
C LYS A 22 9.24 -5.44 11.35
N CYS A 23 8.22 -6.28 11.20
CA CYS A 23 8.11 -7.57 11.90
C CYS A 23 9.27 -8.51 11.54
N LEU A 24 9.56 -8.69 10.23
CA LEU A 24 10.69 -9.51 9.78
C LEU A 24 12.02 -9.01 10.34
N ARG A 25 12.25 -7.69 10.36
CA ARG A 25 13.46 -7.10 10.94
C ARG A 25 13.57 -7.38 12.43
N ALA A 26 12.49 -7.24 13.18
CA ALA A 26 12.47 -7.53 14.61
C ALA A 26 12.74 -9.01 14.90
N LEU A 27 12.11 -9.92 14.16
CA LEU A 27 12.31 -11.37 14.31
C LEU A 27 13.74 -11.79 13.94
N ARG A 28 14.30 -11.29 12.83
CA ARG A 28 15.70 -11.55 12.46
C ARG A 28 16.69 -11.01 13.51
N LYS A 29 16.39 -9.84 14.10
CA LYS A 29 17.18 -9.32 15.22
C LYS A 29 17.14 -10.28 16.41
N LYS A 30 15.96 -10.79 16.77
CA LYS A 30 15.80 -11.78 17.84
C LYS A 30 16.50 -13.10 17.53
N GLN A 31 16.40 -13.59 16.29
CA GLN A 31 17.12 -14.79 15.82
C GLN A 31 18.63 -14.63 15.96
N LYS A 32 19.20 -13.47 15.59
CA LYS A 32 20.62 -13.17 15.78
C LYS A 32 21.03 -13.23 17.25
N CYS A 33 20.22 -12.67 18.15
CA CYS A 33 20.46 -12.78 19.59
C CYS A 33 20.40 -14.24 20.08
N ILE A 34 19.46 -15.04 19.59
CA ILE A 34 19.37 -16.47 19.90
C ILE A 34 20.64 -17.21 19.46
N ILE A 35 21.12 -16.98 18.25
CA ILE A 35 22.38 -17.59 17.76
C ILE A 35 23.56 -17.24 18.67
N GLN A 36 23.69 -15.97 19.10
CA GLN A 36 24.75 -15.56 20.02
C GLN A 36 24.64 -16.22 21.41
N MET A 37 23.41 -16.49 21.88
CA MET A 37 23.19 -17.24 23.13
C MET A 37 23.55 -18.72 22.98
N GLU A 38 23.25 -19.32 21.83
CA GLU A 38 23.66 -20.70 21.50
C GLU A 38 25.19 -20.84 21.45
N GLU A 39 25.88 -19.89 20.84
CA GLU A 39 27.35 -19.83 20.82
C GLU A 39 27.93 -19.67 22.24
N SER A 40 27.29 -18.83 23.08
CA SER A 40 27.71 -18.64 24.47
C SER A 40 27.52 -19.89 25.32
N LEU A 41 26.41 -20.61 25.13
CA LEU A 41 26.17 -21.91 25.76
C LEU A 41 27.19 -22.95 25.30
N ALA A 42 27.51 -23.00 24.01
CA ALA A 42 28.53 -23.91 23.47
C ALA A 42 29.93 -23.62 24.05
N GLN A 43 30.19 -22.38 24.46
CA GLN A 43 31.41 -21.98 25.20
C GLN A 43 31.35 -22.30 26.70
N GLY A 44 30.27 -22.92 27.19
CA GLY A 44 30.10 -23.30 28.60
C GLY A 44 29.64 -22.17 29.52
N LYS A 45 29.18 -21.04 28.98
CA LYS A 45 28.61 -19.94 29.80
C LYS A 45 27.21 -20.34 30.27
N THR A 46 26.88 -20.01 31.51
CA THR A 46 25.54 -20.18 32.04
C THR A 46 24.64 -19.05 31.54
N LEU A 47 23.38 -19.37 31.24
CA LEU A 47 22.35 -18.40 30.90
C LEU A 47 21.52 -18.06 32.13
N ASN A 48 20.97 -16.85 32.17
CA ASN A 48 19.93 -16.49 33.13
C ASN A 48 18.55 -16.99 32.63
N LYS A 49 17.54 -16.91 33.50
CA LYS A 49 16.18 -17.38 33.18
C LYS A 49 15.55 -16.68 31.97
N GLU A 50 15.75 -15.37 31.82
CA GLU A 50 15.22 -14.59 30.69
C GLU A 50 15.87 -15.00 29.35
N GLN A 51 17.16 -15.32 29.37
CA GLN A 51 17.91 -15.81 28.22
C GLN A 51 17.45 -17.21 27.83
N GLU A 52 17.19 -18.09 28.79
CA GLU A 52 16.62 -19.42 28.53
C GLU A 52 15.24 -19.32 27.88
N GLU A 53 14.34 -18.49 28.42
CA GLU A 53 13.03 -18.23 27.82
C GLU A 53 13.15 -17.69 26.39
N THR A 54 14.11 -16.79 26.16
CA THR A 54 14.39 -16.27 24.81
C THR A 54 14.89 -17.39 23.89
N LEU A 55 15.74 -18.29 24.36
CA LEU A 55 16.23 -19.45 23.63
C LEU A 55 15.09 -20.43 23.28
N HIS A 56 14.18 -20.70 24.22
CA HIS A 56 13.00 -21.54 23.99
C HIS A 56 12.10 -21.01 22.87
N SER A 57 12.05 -19.69 22.68
CA SER A 57 11.28 -19.07 21.59
C SER A 57 11.87 -19.27 20.19
N LYS A 58 13.02 -19.94 20.04
CA LYS A 58 13.72 -20.16 18.76
C LYS A 58 12.81 -20.72 17.67
N SER A 59 12.08 -21.80 17.95
CA SER A 59 11.22 -22.44 16.96
C SER A 59 10.15 -21.48 16.44
N THR A 60 9.52 -20.73 17.35
CA THR A 60 8.51 -19.72 16.99
C THR A 60 9.08 -18.58 16.18
N VAL A 61 10.30 -18.11 16.51
CA VAL A 61 10.97 -17.05 15.75
C VAL A 61 11.28 -17.50 14.32
N LEU A 62 11.78 -18.72 14.15
CA LEU A 62 12.07 -19.28 12.82
C LEU A 62 10.80 -19.48 11.99
N ALA A 63 9.75 -20.04 12.59
CA ALA A 63 8.45 -20.20 11.94
C ALA A 63 7.87 -18.85 11.51
N GLY A 64 7.89 -17.84 12.40
CA GLY A 64 7.40 -16.50 12.08
C GLY A 64 8.17 -15.80 10.96
N ILE A 65 9.48 -16.04 10.83
CA ILE A 65 10.27 -15.52 9.70
C ILE A 65 9.80 -16.17 8.40
N ASP A 66 9.75 -17.50 8.36
CA ASP A 66 9.38 -18.26 7.16
C ASP A 66 7.94 -17.93 6.70
N GLU A 67 6.99 -17.89 7.63
CA GLU A 67 5.61 -17.52 7.34
C GLU A 67 5.48 -16.10 6.77
N LEU A 68 6.11 -15.10 7.39
CA LEU A 68 6.05 -13.72 6.91
C LEU A 68 6.76 -13.54 5.56
N GLU A 69 7.85 -14.26 5.30
CA GLU A 69 8.51 -14.28 4.00
C GLU A 69 7.61 -14.88 2.91
N LYS A 70 6.91 -15.97 3.23
CA LYS A 70 5.94 -16.60 2.33
C LYS A 70 4.73 -15.70 2.04
N LEU A 71 4.26 -14.94 3.04
CA LEU A 71 3.12 -14.04 2.89
C LEU A 71 3.43 -12.76 2.10
N ARG A 72 4.69 -12.33 2.07
CA ARG A 72 5.07 -11.07 1.41
C ARG A 72 4.66 -11.00 -0.05
N ARG A 73 5.03 -12.00 -0.86
CA ARG A 73 4.73 -12.05 -2.30
C ARG A 73 3.23 -12.10 -2.62
N PRO A 74 2.43 -13.00 -2.03
CA PRO A 74 0.99 -13.05 -2.32
C PRO A 74 0.27 -11.76 -1.91
N LEU A 75 0.69 -11.09 -0.82
CA LEU A 75 0.13 -9.79 -0.45
C LEU A 75 0.45 -8.70 -1.47
N MET A 76 1.69 -8.65 -1.96
CA MET A 76 2.06 -7.71 -3.04
C MET A 76 1.22 -7.93 -4.29
N ALA A 77 1.09 -9.19 -4.72
CA ALA A 77 0.33 -9.55 -5.92
C ALA A 77 -1.16 -9.19 -5.78
N ALA A 78 -1.78 -9.53 -4.63
CA ALA A 78 -3.17 -9.21 -4.36
C ALA A 78 -3.42 -7.69 -4.36
N LEU A 79 -2.53 -6.91 -3.73
CA LEU A 79 -2.64 -5.45 -3.74
C LEU A 79 -2.54 -4.89 -5.16
N SER A 80 -1.57 -5.33 -5.96
CA SER A 80 -1.44 -4.91 -7.35
C SER A 80 -2.70 -5.21 -8.15
N GLN A 81 -3.31 -6.39 -7.96
CA GLN A 81 -4.56 -6.76 -8.61
C GLN A 81 -5.73 -5.84 -8.18
N GLU A 82 -5.87 -5.56 -6.88
CA GLU A 82 -6.91 -4.65 -6.37
C GLU A 82 -6.74 -3.22 -6.91
N PHE A 83 -5.50 -2.72 -7.00
CA PHE A 83 -5.22 -1.42 -7.61
C PHE A 83 -5.59 -1.40 -9.09
N SER A 84 -5.23 -2.43 -9.86
CA SER A 84 -5.60 -2.54 -11.27
C SER A 84 -7.12 -2.54 -11.47
N LEU A 85 -7.86 -3.33 -10.67
CA LEU A 85 -9.32 -3.38 -10.72
C LEU A 85 -9.96 -2.06 -10.32
N ALA A 86 -9.40 -1.36 -9.32
CA ALA A 86 -9.88 -0.03 -8.92
C ALA A 86 -9.67 1.02 -10.01
N LEU A 87 -8.51 0.99 -10.68
CA LEU A 87 -8.22 1.88 -11.81
C LEU A 87 -9.15 1.61 -12.99
N GLU A 88 -9.38 0.34 -13.34
CA GLU A 88 -10.31 -0.06 -14.39
C GLU A 88 -11.74 0.43 -14.10
N LYS A 89 -12.20 0.27 -12.86
CA LYS A 89 -13.53 0.76 -12.44
C LYS A 89 -13.67 2.27 -12.59
N LEU A 90 -12.64 3.05 -12.26
CA LEU A 90 -12.64 4.50 -12.41
C LEU A 90 -12.71 4.90 -13.89
N GLN A 91 -11.91 4.27 -14.75
CA GLN A 91 -11.93 4.51 -16.20
C GLN A 91 -13.28 4.17 -16.83
N ASN A 92 -13.90 3.07 -16.41
CA ASN A 92 -15.23 2.67 -16.90
C ASN A 92 -16.33 3.64 -16.45
N LEU A 93 -16.22 4.23 -15.25
CA LEU A 93 -17.15 5.29 -14.80
C LEU A 93 -17.02 6.57 -15.64
N GLU A 94 -15.80 6.98 -15.99
CA GLU A 94 -15.55 8.15 -16.83
C GLU A 94 -16.09 7.95 -18.26
N THR A 95 -15.98 6.73 -18.79
CA THR A 95 -16.48 6.40 -20.13
C THR A 95 -18.03 6.37 -20.17
N SER A 96 -18.69 5.98 -19.07
CA SER A 96 -20.16 5.96 -18.97
C SER A 96 -20.81 7.35 -18.87
N ILE A 97 -20.07 8.41 -18.53
CA ILE A 97 -20.58 9.79 -18.48
C ILE A 97 -20.42 10.49 -19.84
N GLY A 98 -19.62 9.93 -20.76
CA GLY A 98 -19.32 10.51 -22.08
C GLY A 98 -20.26 10.12 -23.23
N GLU A 99 -21.18 9.16 -23.04
CA GLU A 99 -22.07 8.66 -24.10
C GLU A 99 -23.53 9.08 -23.86
N HIS A 100 -23.80 10.38 -24.00
CA HIS A 100 -25.10 10.83 -24.52
C HIS A 100 -24.83 11.62 -25.80
N PRO A 101 -25.10 11.08 -27.00
CA PRO A 101 -25.19 11.90 -28.19
C PRO A 101 -26.39 12.82 -27.98
N ILE A 102 -26.12 14.10 -27.73
CA ILE A 102 -27.14 15.13 -27.94
C ILE A 102 -27.32 15.17 -29.46
N GLU A 103 -28.33 14.46 -29.94
CA GLU A 103 -28.82 14.56 -31.31
C GLU A 103 -29.32 16.00 -31.50
N VAL A 104 -28.44 16.85 -32.05
CA VAL A 104 -28.78 18.21 -32.46
C VAL A 104 -29.74 18.12 -33.63
N ASN A 105 -31.03 18.26 -33.34
CA ASN A 105 -32.07 18.40 -34.35
C ASN A 105 -32.11 19.87 -34.81
N PRO A 106 -31.86 20.20 -36.10
CA PRO A 106 -31.81 21.57 -36.58
C PRO A 106 -33.19 22.03 -37.07
N ALA A 107 -34.09 22.31 -36.14
CA ALA A 107 -35.29 23.13 -36.34
C ALA A 107 -35.79 23.42 -34.93
N GLU A 108 -35.77 24.64 -34.39
CA GLU A 108 -36.62 25.74 -34.82
C GLU A 108 -35.99 27.06 -34.37
N GLU A 109 -35.56 27.88 -35.34
CA GLU A 109 -35.35 29.30 -35.15
C GLU A 109 -36.68 30.02 -35.46
N THR A 110 -37.26 30.70 -34.48
CA THR A 110 -37.73 32.11 -34.57
C THR A 110 -38.82 32.44 -33.53
N ARG A 111 -38.75 33.70 -33.05
CA ARG A 111 -39.73 34.50 -32.28
C ARG A 111 -39.61 34.43 -30.75
N ASN A 112 -38.88 35.39 -30.18
CA ASN A 112 -39.41 36.74 -30.00
C ASN A 112 -38.36 37.63 -29.33
N THR A 113 -37.76 38.51 -30.13
CA THR A 113 -37.20 39.75 -29.63
C THR A 113 -38.33 40.71 -29.28
N GLU A 114 -38.08 41.50 -28.24
CA GLU A 114 -38.63 42.85 -28.05
C GLU A 114 -39.99 43.04 -27.35
N LYS A 115 -39.94 43.15 -26.01
CA LYS A 115 -40.68 44.20 -25.28
C LYS A 115 -39.76 44.95 -24.31
N LYS A 116 -39.02 45.90 -24.88
CA LYS A 116 -38.94 47.33 -24.51
C LYS A 116 -39.13 47.70 -23.02
N LYS A 117 -37.99 48.03 -22.40
CA LYS A 117 -37.63 49.35 -21.77
C LYS A 117 -38.68 50.06 -20.90
N GLN A 118 -38.25 50.35 -19.66
CA GLN A 118 -38.63 51.41 -18.68
C GLN A 118 -38.94 50.75 -17.32
N ALA A 119 -38.36 51.12 -16.17
CA ALA A 119 -37.81 52.40 -15.75
C ALA A 119 -36.78 52.24 -14.61
N GLU A 120 -35.65 52.93 -14.72
CA GLU A 120 -35.05 53.68 -13.60
C GLU A 120 -35.83 55.01 -13.50
N PRO A 121 -35.99 55.67 -12.33
CA PRO A 121 -34.85 56.37 -11.72
C PRO A 121 -34.85 56.48 -10.18
N ALA A 122 -33.64 56.69 -9.64
CA ALA A 122 -33.21 57.68 -8.64
C ALA A 122 -34.12 58.07 -7.44
N VAL A 123 -33.50 58.29 -6.28
CA VAL A 123 -33.09 59.63 -5.82
C VAL A 123 -32.62 59.59 -4.34
N LYS A 124 -31.39 60.09 -4.16
CA LYS A 124 -30.74 60.74 -3.00
C LYS A 124 -30.52 59.96 -1.70
#